data_AF-A0A397SCA7-F1
#
_entry.id   AF-A0A397SCA7-F1
#
_cell.length_a   1.000
_cell.length_b   1.000
_cell.length_c   1.000
_cell.angle_alpha   90.00
_cell.angle_beta   90.00
_cell.angle_gamma   90.00
#
_symmetry.space_group_name_H-M   'P 1'
#
loop_
_entity.id
_entity.type
_entity.pdbx_description
1 polymer ?
#
loop_
_entity_poly.entity_id
_entity_poly.type
_entity_poly.pdbx_seq_one_letter_code
_entity_poly.pdbx_strand_id
1 'polypeptide(L)'
;MNTNHTNNLDKLTTVNKLKDIFSTSFKDFIKIGVINIQGGYNKKIEGIIDFFNKENFSILGLVETGLHRNQNETKNKYTPNNRTNPSYYIFHDDTDATEELTLEPNIIKEHIINHFQNLGDNSQQISYNAASHLNLPPEWALIYTSKNYIQSDWFTTINDPITLTELQDTLSSLPNNKASGPSSITYKDIKHLDNHTKNFLVEFFNLILTHHIYPKE
;
A
#
# COMPACT_ATOMS: atom_id res chain seq x y z
N MET A 1 -57.18 -12.76 -14.77
CA MET A 1 -57.00 -13.85 -13.79
C MET A 1 -56.14 -14.91 -14.47
N ASN A 2 -55.09 -15.49 -13.89
CA ASN A 2 -54.72 -15.53 -12.48
C ASN A 2 -53.20 -15.33 -12.33
N THR A 3 -52.74 -14.61 -11.30
CA THR A 3 -51.29 -14.40 -11.02
C THR A 3 -50.90 -15.03 -9.70
N ASN A 4 -49.63 -15.44 -9.62
CA ASN A 4 -48.91 -15.95 -8.44
C ASN A 4 -49.30 -17.36 -7.99
N HIS A 5 -48.32 -18.23 -7.68
CA HIS A 5 -47.82 -18.35 -6.31
C HIS A 5 -46.67 -19.40 -6.13
N THR A 6 -45.46 -19.13 -6.65
CA THR A 6 -44.24 -19.87 -6.24
C THR A 6 -43.02 -18.93 -6.32
N ASN A 7 -42.43 -18.57 -5.17
CA ASN A 7 -41.06 -18.00 -5.03
C ASN A 7 -40.66 -17.62 -3.57
N ASN A 8 -41.45 -17.94 -2.54
CA ASN A 8 -41.17 -17.54 -1.15
C ASN A 8 -40.59 -18.64 -0.24
N LEU A 9 -40.65 -19.92 -0.64
CA LEU A 9 -40.17 -21.02 0.20
C LEU A 9 -38.64 -21.09 0.24
N ASP A 10 -37.98 -20.89 -0.91
CA ASP A 10 -36.51 -20.97 -1.02
C ASP A 10 -35.82 -19.81 -0.31
N LYS A 11 -36.38 -18.60 -0.40
CA LYS A 11 -35.87 -17.42 0.35
C LYS A 11 -35.97 -17.62 1.86
N LEU A 12 -37.09 -18.11 2.38
CA LEU A 12 -37.26 -18.31 3.82
C LEU A 12 -36.32 -19.41 4.35
N THR A 13 -36.16 -20.50 3.59
CA THR A 13 -35.24 -21.59 3.93
C THR A 13 -33.78 -21.13 3.92
N THR A 14 -33.40 -20.26 2.97
CA THR A 14 -32.06 -19.67 2.88
C THR A 14 -31.78 -18.71 4.03
N VAL A 15 -32.74 -17.83 4.38
CA VAL A 15 -32.59 -16.89 5.50
C VAL A 15 -32.49 -17.60 6.85
N ASN A 16 -33.21 -18.71 7.05
CA ASN A 16 -33.09 -19.49 8.28
C ASN A 16 -31.74 -20.23 8.36
N LYS A 17 -31.27 -20.85 7.28
CA LYS A 17 -29.89 -21.41 7.22
C LYS A 17 -28.82 -20.35 7.51
N LEU A 18 -28.98 -19.13 7.00
CA LEU A 18 -28.06 -18.03 7.30
C LEU A 18 -28.08 -17.64 8.78
N LYS A 19 -29.26 -17.59 9.42
CA LYS A 19 -29.36 -17.32 10.87
C LYS A 19 -28.67 -18.40 11.71
N ASP A 20 -28.79 -19.68 11.33
CA ASP A 20 -28.11 -20.76 12.05
C ASP A 20 -26.58 -20.67 11.89
N ILE A 21 -26.08 -20.31 10.69
CA ILE A 21 -24.65 -20.04 10.43
C ILE A 21 -24.11 -18.91 11.31
N PHE A 22 -24.87 -17.81 11.47
CA PHE A 22 -24.48 -16.71 12.36
C PHE A 22 -24.72 -16.98 13.86
N SER A 23 -25.48 -18.03 14.21
CA SER A 23 -25.77 -18.40 15.60
C SER A 23 -24.69 -19.29 16.24
N THR A 24 -23.87 -19.97 15.45
CA THR A 24 -22.67 -20.64 15.93
C THR A 24 -21.49 -19.68 15.91
N SER A 25 -20.86 -19.45 17.07
CA SER A 25 -19.62 -18.67 17.20
C SER A 25 -18.44 -19.40 16.53
N PHE A 26 -18.40 -19.38 15.20
CA PHE A 26 -17.34 -19.95 14.38
C PHE A 26 -16.10 -19.07 14.52
N LYS A 27 -15.12 -19.52 15.31
CA LYS A 27 -13.97 -18.71 15.74
C LYS A 27 -12.69 -19.05 14.98
N ASP A 28 -12.83 -19.41 13.71
CA ASP A 28 -11.76 -19.83 12.82
C ASP A 28 -11.33 -18.68 11.88
N PHE A 29 -10.91 -17.56 12.47
CA PHE A 29 -10.13 -16.56 11.74
C PHE A 29 -8.64 -16.86 11.90
N ILE A 30 -7.94 -17.05 10.78
CA ILE A 30 -6.48 -17.18 10.76
C ILE A 30 -5.90 -15.81 11.18
N LYS A 31 -5.33 -15.72 12.37
CA LYS A 31 -4.74 -14.46 12.86
C LYS A 31 -3.31 -14.35 12.35
N ILE A 32 -3.09 -13.52 11.34
CA ILE A 32 -1.77 -13.22 10.77
C ILE A 32 -1.26 -11.90 11.36
N GLY A 33 0.04 -11.82 11.67
CA GLY A 33 0.70 -10.60 12.11
C GLY A 33 2.10 -10.47 11.53
N VAL A 34 2.69 -9.27 11.63
CA VAL A 34 4.08 -9.00 11.28
C VAL A 34 4.69 -8.09 12.35
N ILE A 35 5.90 -8.40 12.82
CA ILE A 35 6.64 -7.55 13.77
C ILE A 35 8.08 -7.30 13.31
N ASN A 36 8.56 -6.07 13.49
CA ASN A 36 9.96 -5.72 13.32
C ASN A 36 10.71 -5.97 14.64
N ILE A 37 11.82 -6.72 14.60
CA ILE A 37 12.57 -7.11 15.79
C ILE A 37 13.96 -6.47 15.91
N GLN A 38 14.33 -5.57 15.00
CA GLN A 38 15.51 -4.67 15.09
C GLN A 38 16.83 -5.40 15.44
N GLY A 39 17.20 -6.39 14.64
CA GLY A 39 18.41 -7.19 14.80
C GLY A 39 18.42 -8.13 16.02
N GLY A 40 17.32 -8.19 16.77
CA GLY A 40 17.31 -8.73 18.12
C GLY A 40 17.00 -10.22 18.28
N TYR A 41 16.87 -11.00 17.20
CA TYR A 41 16.26 -12.35 17.22
C TYR A 41 16.75 -13.23 18.38
N ASN A 42 18.06 -13.51 18.46
CA ASN A 42 18.64 -14.39 19.49
C ASN A 42 18.46 -13.86 20.94
N LYS A 43 18.23 -12.55 21.12
CA LYS A 43 18.01 -11.92 22.44
C LYS A 43 16.53 -11.74 22.79
N LYS A 44 15.63 -11.88 21.81
CA LYS A 44 14.19 -11.59 21.93
C LYS A 44 13.31 -12.82 21.71
N ILE A 45 13.88 -13.99 21.37
CA ILE A 45 13.13 -15.17 20.91
C ILE A 45 12.03 -15.63 21.89
N GLU A 46 12.31 -15.70 23.20
CA GLU A 46 11.30 -16.03 24.22
C GLU A 46 10.14 -15.01 24.21
N GLY A 47 10.44 -13.71 24.17
CA GLY A 47 9.42 -12.66 24.09
C GLY A 47 8.61 -12.67 22.79
N ILE A 48 9.21 -13.13 21.68
CA ILE A 48 8.51 -13.33 20.40
C ILE A 48 7.54 -14.52 20.49
N ILE A 49 7.97 -15.61 21.14
CA ILE A 49 7.14 -16.81 21.39
C ILE A 49 5.99 -16.48 22.36
N ASP A 50 6.27 -15.77 23.45
CA ASP A 50 5.25 -15.28 24.39
C ASP A 50 4.23 -14.39 23.69
N PHE A 51 4.68 -13.44 22.87
CA PHE A 51 3.78 -12.58 22.08
C PHE A 51 2.92 -13.39 21.11
N PHE A 52 3.51 -14.32 20.36
CA PHE A 52 2.79 -15.22 19.43
C PHE A 52 1.67 -15.99 20.15
N ASN A 53 1.99 -16.60 21.29
CA ASN A 53 1.05 -17.41 22.07
C ASN A 53 -0.02 -16.57 22.75
N LYS A 54 0.37 -15.49 23.44
CA LYS A 54 -0.54 -14.60 24.19
C LYS A 54 -1.57 -13.96 23.28
N GLU A 55 -1.15 -13.51 22.10
CA GLU A 55 -2.03 -12.90 21.12
C GLU A 55 -2.79 -13.94 20.27
N ASN A 56 -2.54 -15.24 20.45
CA ASN A 56 -3.15 -16.30 19.66
C ASN A 56 -2.99 -16.10 18.14
N PHE A 57 -1.77 -15.78 17.69
CA PHE A 57 -1.46 -15.75 16.26
C PHE A 57 -1.50 -17.16 15.68
N SER A 58 -1.95 -17.26 14.43
CA SER A 58 -1.81 -18.42 13.56
C SER A 58 -0.49 -18.35 12.79
N ILE A 59 -0.12 -17.16 12.32
CA ILE A 59 1.12 -16.87 11.58
C ILE A 59 1.69 -15.53 12.08
N LEU A 60 3.01 -15.42 12.24
CA LEU A 60 3.69 -14.20 12.65
C LEU A 60 4.99 -14.02 11.85
N GLY A 61 5.02 -13.04 10.94
CA GLY A 61 6.21 -12.65 10.20
C GLY A 61 7.18 -11.82 11.05
N LEU A 62 8.49 -12.01 10.86
CA LEU A 62 9.54 -11.28 11.56
C LEU A 62 10.38 -10.48 10.56
N VAL A 63 10.51 -9.17 10.77
CA VAL A 63 11.24 -8.23 9.91
C VAL A 63 12.48 -7.70 10.66
N GLU A 64 13.54 -7.36 9.93
CA GLU A 64 14.85 -6.95 10.49
C GLU A 64 15.37 -7.92 11.56
N THR A 65 15.49 -9.21 11.22
CA THR A 65 15.86 -10.23 12.23
C THR A 65 17.28 -10.12 12.76
N GLY A 66 18.20 -9.51 11.99
CA GLY A 66 19.64 -9.48 12.28
C GLY A 66 20.34 -10.83 12.09
N LEU A 67 19.64 -11.82 11.55
CA LEU A 67 20.21 -13.11 11.22
C LEU A 67 20.96 -13.01 9.89
N HIS A 68 22.28 -12.90 9.98
CA HIS A 68 23.13 -13.00 8.79
C HIS A 68 23.23 -14.47 8.32
N ARG A 69 23.20 -14.65 7.01
CA ARG A 69 23.01 -15.95 6.32
C ARG A 69 24.17 -16.93 6.55
N ASN A 70 24.11 -17.69 7.65
CA ASN A 70 24.68 -19.03 7.83
C ASN A 70 24.34 -19.58 9.23
N GLN A 71 23.08 -19.94 9.44
CA GLN A 71 22.69 -20.87 10.50
C GLN A 71 21.99 -22.04 9.84
N ASN A 72 22.45 -23.27 10.13
CA ASN A 72 21.93 -24.49 9.53
C ASN A 72 20.41 -24.54 9.66
N GLU A 73 19.72 -24.79 8.54
CA GLU A 73 18.26 -24.73 8.38
C GLU A 73 17.49 -25.63 9.36
N THR A 74 18.19 -26.56 10.03
CA THR A 74 17.66 -27.57 10.93
C THR A 74 17.49 -27.13 12.40
N LYS A 75 17.86 -25.91 12.81
CA LYS A 75 17.95 -25.57 14.25
C LYS A 75 16.86 -24.69 14.88
N ASN A 76 16.00 -24.04 14.10
CA ASN A 76 15.00 -23.09 14.65
C ASN A 76 13.57 -23.68 14.72
N LYS A 77 13.45 -24.99 14.98
CA LYS A 77 12.17 -25.65 15.27
C LYS A 77 11.82 -25.55 16.75
N TYR A 78 11.08 -24.50 17.14
CA TYR A 78 10.36 -24.51 18.40
C TYR A 78 9.14 -25.46 18.29
N THR A 79 8.71 -26.07 19.39
CA THR A 79 7.47 -26.88 19.45
C THR A 79 6.76 -26.53 20.75
N PRO A 80 5.58 -25.85 20.71
CA PRO A 80 4.86 -25.47 21.91
C PRO A 80 4.18 -26.68 22.54
N ASN A 81 4.43 -26.92 23.84
CA ASN A 81 4.00 -28.14 24.55
C ASN A 81 2.47 -28.40 24.58
N ASN A 82 1.63 -27.38 24.32
CA ASN A 82 0.18 -27.42 24.57
C ASN A 82 -0.69 -27.23 23.31
N ARG A 83 -0.19 -27.54 22.11
CA ARG A 83 -1.03 -27.72 20.91
C ARG A 83 -0.70 -29.06 20.27
N THR A 84 -1.72 -29.85 19.96
CA THR A 84 -1.57 -31.12 19.24
C THR A 84 -1.09 -30.84 17.81
N ASN A 85 0.23 -30.93 17.62
CA ASN A 85 0.97 -30.78 16.36
C ASN A 85 0.75 -29.48 15.55
N PRO A 86 1.45 -28.40 15.89
CA PRO A 86 1.89 -27.40 14.91
C PRO A 86 3.40 -27.56 14.67
N SER A 87 3.80 -28.14 13.54
CA SER A 87 5.12 -27.81 12.97
C SER A 87 5.00 -26.46 12.29
N TYR A 88 5.88 -25.51 12.63
CA TYR A 88 5.92 -24.21 11.96
C TYR A 88 6.54 -24.34 10.57
N TYR A 89 5.91 -23.70 9.58
CA TYR A 89 6.42 -23.58 8.22
C TYR A 89 6.30 -22.13 7.75
N ILE A 90 7.17 -21.72 6.84
CA ILE A 90 7.23 -20.35 6.29
C ILE A 90 6.99 -20.47 4.78
N PHE A 91 5.94 -19.82 4.29
CA PHE A 91 5.50 -19.86 2.89
C PHE A 91 5.27 -18.45 2.33
N HIS A 92 5.42 -18.33 1.01
CA HIS A 92 5.10 -17.18 0.17
C HIS A 92 4.43 -17.73 -1.10
N ASP A 93 3.38 -17.07 -1.59
CA ASP A 93 2.57 -17.57 -2.71
C ASP A 93 1.90 -16.43 -3.51
N ASP A 94 1.70 -16.67 -4.81
CA ASP A 94 0.95 -15.93 -5.85
C ASP A 94 1.40 -16.44 -7.25
N THR A 95 0.58 -16.80 -8.26
CA THR A 95 -0.83 -17.24 -8.48
C THR A 95 -0.93 -17.58 -9.99
N ASP A 96 -1.82 -18.41 -10.58
CA ASP A 96 -2.82 -19.42 -10.16
C ASP A 96 -2.92 -20.47 -11.29
N ALA A 97 -2.83 -21.78 -10.99
CA ALA A 97 -3.35 -22.89 -11.80
C ALA A 97 -3.17 -24.22 -11.04
N THR A 98 -4.25 -24.75 -10.44
CA THR A 98 -4.23 -25.82 -9.42
C THR A 98 -3.37 -25.46 -8.21
N GLU A 99 -4.01 -25.12 -7.09
CA GLU A 99 -3.35 -24.90 -5.80
C GLU A 99 -2.64 -26.19 -5.32
N GLU A 100 -1.37 -26.38 -5.67
CA GLU A 100 -0.53 -27.47 -5.15
C GLU A 100 0.32 -26.97 -3.98
N LEU A 101 -0.18 -27.21 -2.76
CA LEU A 101 0.47 -26.76 -1.53
C LEU A 101 1.68 -27.67 -1.20
N THR A 102 2.86 -27.25 -1.64
CA THR A 102 4.12 -28.00 -1.51
C THR A 102 4.99 -27.51 -0.35
N LEU A 103 5.63 -28.46 0.36
CA LEU A 103 6.61 -28.17 1.42
C LEU A 103 8.07 -28.36 0.93
N GLU A 104 8.28 -28.71 -0.34
CA GLU A 104 9.58 -29.14 -0.88
C GLU A 104 10.52 -27.94 -1.20
N PRO A 105 11.70 -27.84 -0.56
CA PRO A 105 12.56 -26.64 -0.66
C PRO A 105 13.02 -26.28 -2.08
N ASN A 106 13.23 -27.28 -2.94
CA ASN A 106 13.66 -27.05 -4.32
C ASN A 106 12.56 -26.41 -5.17
N ILE A 107 11.32 -26.85 -4.99
CA ILE A 107 10.15 -26.34 -5.73
C ILE A 107 9.90 -24.88 -5.31
N ILE A 108 9.88 -24.60 -4.00
CA ILE A 108 9.75 -23.25 -3.43
C ILE A 108 10.80 -22.28 -4.02
N LYS A 109 12.07 -22.72 -4.10
CA LYS A 109 13.16 -21.90 -4.64
C LYS A 109 12.95 -21.53 -6.12
N GLU A 110 12.41 -22.46 -6.92
CA GLU A 110 12.15 -22.24 -8.34
C GLU A 110 11.04 -21.21 -8.55
N HIS A 111 9.91 -21.35 -7.84
CA HIS A 111 8.81 -20.37 -7.89
C HIS A 111 9.23 -18.97 -7.46
N ILE A 112 10.04 -18.84 -6.40
CA ILE A 112 10.55 -17.54 -5.95
C ILE A 112 11.39 -16.86 -7.04
N ILE A 113 12.27 -17.59 -7.72
CA ILE A 113 13.10 -17.04 -8.80
C ILE A 113 12.19 -16.54 -9.95
N ASN A 114 11.20 -17.34 -10.34
CA ASN A 114 10.26 -16.98 -11.40
C ASN A 114 9.40 -15.76 -11.04
N HIS A 115 8.87 -15.67 -9.83
CA HIS A 115 8.07 -14.52 -9.37
C HIS A 115 8.86 -13.22 -9.46
N PHE A 116 10.07 -13.17 -8.90
CA PHE A 116 10.88 -11.93 -8.90
C PHE A 116 11.45 -11.56 -10.27
N GLN A 117 11.61 -12.52 -11.20
CA GLN A 117 12.04 -12.23 -12.57
C GLN A 117 10.94 -11.58 -13.42
N ASN A 118 9.67 -11.89 -13.14
CA ASN A 118 8.50 -11.38 -13.87
C ASN A 118 7.75 -10.27 -13.11
N LEU A 119 8.28 -9.82 -11.96
CA LEU A 119 7.65 -8.80 -11.12
C LEU A 119 7.57 -7.46 -11.87
N GLY A 120 6.37 -7.13 -12.35
CA GLY A 120 6.11 -5.91 -13.15
C GLY A 120 6.14 -6.14 -14.67
N ASP A 121 6.12 -7.39 -15.15
CA ASP A 121 5.81 -7.63 -16.56
C ASP A 121 4.35 -7.25 -16.86
N ASN A 122 4.18 -6.22 -17.70
CA ASN A 122 2.86 -5.67 -18.02
C ASN A 122 2.12 -6.47 -19.12
N SER A 123 2.63 -7.63 -19.52
CA SER A 123 2.05 -8.49 -20.57
C SER A 123 0.60 -8.94 -20.29
N GLN A 124 0.17 -8.94 -19.01
CA GLN A 124 -1.20 -9.25 -18.60
C GLN A 124 -1.92 -8.08 -17.89
N GLN A 125 -1.45 -6.83 -18.02
CA GLN A 125 -2.13 -5.70 -17.38
C GLN A 125 -3.55 -5.52 -17.94
N ILE A 126 -4.56 -5.91 -17.16
CA ILE A 126 -5.93 -5.47 -17.34
C ILE A 126 -5.89 -3.95 -17.19
N SER A 127 -6.08 -3.23 -18.29
CA SER A 127 -6.08 -1.77 -18.30
C SER A 127 -7.32 -1.26 -17.57
N TYR A 128 -7.18 -1.02 -16.27
CA TYR A 128 -8.21 -0.33 -15.48
C TYR A 128 -8.34 1.09 -16.01
N ASN A 129 -9.50 1.40 -16.60
CA ASN A 129 -9.83 2.75 -17.05
C ASN A 129 -10.03 3.66 -15.81
N ALA A 130 -8.96 4.21 -15.28
CA ALA A 130 -8.93 4.99 -14.04
C ALA A 130 -9.58 6.40 -14.15
N ALA A 131 -10.47 6.63 -15.12
CA ALA A 131 -11.21 7.89 -15.29
C ALA A 131 -12.18 8.21 -14.12
N SER A 132 -12.45 7.26 -13.22
CA SER A 132 -13.28 7.46 -12.04
C SER A 132 -12.89 6.50 -10.91
N HIS A 133 -13.05 6.92 -9.66
CA HIS A 133 -12.91 6.08 -8.47
C HIS A 133 -13.82 4.83 -8.49
N LEU A 134 -14.93 4.87 -9.23
CA LEU A 134 -15.84 3.73 -9.44
C LEU A 134 -15.25 2.62 -10.31
N ASN A 135 -14.18 2.90 -11.06
CA ASN A 135 -13.49 1.94 -11.92
C ASN A 135 -12.26 1.31 -11.21
N LEU A 136 -12.02 1.69 -9.95
CA LEU A 136 -10.99 1.11 -9.10
C LEU A 136 -11.55 -0.12 -8.36
N PRO A 137 -10.69 -1.05 -7.90
CA PRO A 137 -11.10 -2.11 -6.99
C PRO A 137 -11.81 -1.56 -5.73
N PRO A 138 -12.77 -2.28 -5.13
CA PRO A 138 -13.64 -1.75 -4.06
C PRO A 138 -12.90 -1.16 -2.86
N GLU A 139 -11.77 -1.75 -2.47
CA GLU A 139 -10.90 -1.29 -1.38
C GLU A 139 -10.27 0.08 -1.65
N TRP A 140 -10.00 0.39 -2.92
CA TRP A 140 -9.48 1.70 -3.35
C TRP A 140 -10.61 2.70 -3.65
N ALA A 141 -11.72 2.25 -4.22
CA ALA A 141 -12.87 3.10 -4.54
C ALA A 141 -13.38 3.89 -3.32
N LEU A 142 -13.41 3.25 -2.14
CA LEU A 142 -13.77 3.89 -0.87
C LEU A 142 -12.78 4.99 -0.45
N ILE A 143 -11.47 4.76 -0.62
CA ILE A 143 -10.40 5.70 -0.24
C ILE A 143 -10.43 6.95 -1.15
N TYR A 144 -10.68 6.75 -2.44
CA TYR A 144 -10.73 7.81 -3.45
C TYR A 144 -12.12 8.44 -3.64
N THR A 145 -13.10 8.10 -2.80
CA THR A 145 -14.42 8.75 -2.80
C THR A 145 -14.28 10.20 -2.33
N SER A 146 -14.89 11.15 -3.06
CA SER A 146 -14.88 12.57 -2.69
C SER A 146 -15.55 12.79 -1.34
N LYS A 147 -14.94 13.63 -0.49
CA LYS A 147 -15.43 13.90 0.86
C LYS A 147 -16.42 15.06 0.84
N ASN A 148 -17.63 14.82 1.35
CA ASN A 148 -18.76 15.76 1.32
C ASN A 148 -18.51 17.13 1.98
N TYR A 149 -17.52 17.26 2.87
CA TYR A 149 -17.16 18.52 3.52
C TYR A 149 -16.15 19.37 2.73
N ILE A 150 -15.57 18.82 1.66
CA ILE A 150 -14.64 19.56 0.80
C ILE A 150 -15.46 20.46 -0.12
N GLN A 151 -15.28 21.77 0.00
CA GLN A 151 -15.98 22.75 -0.82
C GLN A 151 -15.18 23.04 -2.09
N SER A 152 -15.84 23.12 -3.25
CA SER A 152 -15.24 23.51 -4.53
C SER A 152 -14.49 24.85 -4.44
N ASP A 153 -15.06 25.76 -3.64
CA ASP A 153 -14.65 27.15 -3.50
C ASP A 153 -13.32 27.28 -2.74
N TRP A 154 -12.83 26.22 -2.10
CA TRP A 154 -11.46 26.17 -1.56
C TRP A 154 -10.39 26.06 -2.64
N PHE A 155 -10.77 25.70 -3.86
CA PHE A 155 -9.86 25.50 -5.00
C PHE A 155 -10.02 26.56 -6.10
N THR A 156 -10.98 27.49 -5.98
CA THR A 156 -11.22 28.50 -7.04
C THR A 156 -9.98 29.35 -7.30
N THR A 157 -9.18 29.63 -6.26
CA THR A 157 -7.96 30.45 -6.36
C THR A 157 -6.71 29.68 -6.78
N ILE A 158 -6.77 28.35 -6.97
CA ILE A 158 -5.59 27.56 -7.37
C ILE A 158 -5.21 27.83 -8.84
N ASN A 159 -6.18 28.22 -9.65
CA ASN A 159 -5.98 28.57 -11.06
C ASN A 159 -5.92 30.09 -11.28
N ASP A 160 -5.89 30.90 -10.21
CA ASP A 160 -5.68 32.34 -10.35
C ASP A 160 -4.26 32.60 -10.89
N PRO A 161 -4.07 33.58 -11.79
CA PRO A 161 -2.75 33.91 -12.30
C PRO A 161 -1.82 34.38 -11.17
N ILE A 162 -0.64 33.77 -11.08
CA ILE A 162 0.44 34.17 -10.17
C ILE A 162 0.77 35.65 -10.42
N THR A 163 0.82 36.44 -9.36
CA THR A 163 1.21 37.85 -9.40
C THR A 163 2.70 38.07 -9.16
N LEU A 164 3.21 39.23 -9.58
CA LEU A 164 4.59 39.64 -9.28
C LEU A 164 4.85 39.74 -7.76
N THR A 165 3.85 40.20 -6.99
CA THR A 165 3.96 40.32 -5.53
C THR A 165 4.10 38.94 -4.87
N GLU A 166 3.26 37.96 -5.25
CA GLU A 166 3.38 36.59 -4.71
C GLU A 166 4.73 35.95 -5.05
N LEU A 167 5.25 36.17 -6.27
CA LEU A 167 6.59 35.73 -6.63
C LEU A 167 7.65 36.41 -5.75
N GLN A 168 7.57 37.73 -5.56
CA GLN A 168 8.53 38.48 -4.73
C GLN A 168 8.48 38.05 -3.26
N ASP A 169 7.30 37.88 -2.69
CA ASP A 169 7.11 37.43 -1.30
C ASP A 169 7.60 36.00 -1.11
N THR A 170 7.26 35.10 -2.04
CA THR A 170 7.78 33.72 -2.08
C THR A 170 9.31 33.72 -2.13
N LEU A 171 9.91 34.45 -3.07
CA LEU A 171 11.36 34.58 -3.18
C LEU A 171 11.98 35.18 -1.91
N SER A 172 11.31 36.12 -1.23
CA SER A 172 11.80 36.69 0.03
C SER A 172 11.91 35.63 1.13
N SER A 173 10.92 34.73 1.23
CA SER A 173 10.84 33.67 2.26
C SER A 173 11.91 32.58 2.12
N LEU A 174 12.43 32.35 0.90
CA LEU A 174 13.36 31.24 0.63
C LEU A 174 14.70 31.41 1.41
N PRO A 175 15.27 30.33 1.97
CA PRO A 175 16.55 30.40 2.68
C PRO A 175 17.74 30.57 1.72
N ASN A 176 18.63 31.54 2.01
CA ASN A 176 19.79 31.85 1.17
C ASN A 176 20.84 30.72 1.08
N ASN A 177 20.90 29.84 2.08
CA ASN A 177 22.00 28.87 2.26
C ASN A 177 21.63 27.44 1.81
N LYS A 178 20.67 27.27 0.89
CA LYS A 178 20.38 25.98 0.27
C LYS A 178 21.34 25.70 -0.87
N ALA A 179 21.72 24.44 -1.04
CA ALA A 179 22.46 23.98 -2.20
C ALA A 179 21.66 24.24 -3.49
N SER A 180 22.35 24.63 -4.55
CA SER A 180 21.78 24.69 -5.90
C SER A 180 21.60 23.30 -6.50
N GLY A 181 20.70 23.19 -7.47
CA GLY A 181 20.55 21.99 -8.30
C GLY A 181 21.64 21.89 -9.39
N PRO A 182 21.50 20.99 -10.37
CA PRO A 182 22.48 20.78 -11.45
C PRO A 182 22.86 22.04 -12.24
N SER A 183 21.95 23.02 -12.33
CA SER A 183 22.19 24.32 -12.97
C SER A 183 23.16 25.24 -12.21
N SER A 184 23.55 24.89 -10.98
CA SER A 184 24.32 25.71 -10.04
C SER A 184 23.66 27.04 -9.59
N ILE A 185 22.47 27.36 -10.08
CA ILE A 185 21.71 28.57 -9.71
C ILE A 185 21.15 28.41 -8.29
N THR A 186 21.44 29.36 -7.40
CA THR A 186 20.96 29.38 -6.01
C THR A 186 19.71 30.25 -5.83
N TYR A 187 18.96 30.06 -4.74
CA TYR A 187 17.89 31.01 -4.37
C TYR A 187 18.41 32.43 -4.13
N LYS A 188 19.67 32.59 -3.72
CA LYS A 188 20.29 33.92 -3.61
C LYS A 188 20.32 34.61 -4.97
N ASP A 189 20.72 33.92 -6.03
CA ASP A 189 20.80 34.50 -7.37
C ASP A 189 19.41 34.91 -7.88
N ILE A 190 18.41 34.05 -7.69
CA ILE A 190 17.01 34.31 -8.10
C ILE A 190 16.41 35.51 -7.33
N LYS A 191 16.70 35.66 -6.03
CA LYS A 191 16.27 36.84 -5.23
C LYS A 191 16.79 38.16 -5.80
N HIS A 192 18.03 38.18 -6.29
CA HIS A 192 18.70 39.39 -6.79
C HIS A 192 18.38 39.73 -8.24
N LEU A 193 17.55 38.92 -8.93
CA LEU A 193 17.05 39.25 -10.27
C LEU A 193 16.32 40.60 -10.27
N ASP A 194 16.44 41.31 -11.38
CA ASP A 194 15.73 42.55 -11.64
C ASP A 194 14.22 42.30 -11.87
N ASN A 195 13.42 43.37 -11.86
CA ASN A 195 11.97 43.25 -12.00
C ASN A 195 11.51 42.82 -13.40
N HIS A 196 12.27 43.09 -14.47
CA HIS A 196 11.94 42.62 -15.81
C HIS A 196 12.12 41.09 -15.90
N THR A 197 13.23 40.56 -15.39
CA THR A 197 13.43 39.10 -15.32
C THR A 197 12.42 38.41 -14.39
N LYS A 198 12.03 39.05 -13.28
CA LYS A 198 10.95 38.53 -12.41
C LYS A 198 9.58 38.52 -13.12
N ASN A 199 9.24 39.56 -13.90
CA ASN A 199 8.03 39.56 -14.72
C ASN A 199 8.02 38.43 -15.76
N PHE A 200 9.16 38.17 -16.42
CA PHE A 200 9.28 37.03 -17.34
C PHE A 200 9.04 35.68 -16.64
N LEU A 201 9.53 35.50 -15.41
CA LEU A 201 9.23 34.29 -14.62
C LEU A 201 7.74 34.16 -14.29
N VAL A 202 7.06 35.25 -13.94
CA VAL A 202 5.60 35.27 -13.71
C VAL A 202 4.85 34.86 -14.97
N GLU A 203 5.18 35.44 -16.12
CA GLU A 203 4.59 35.09 -17.41
C GLU A 203 4.79 33.61 -17.74
N PHE A 204 6.04 33.12 -17.59
CA PHE A 204 6.38 31.71 -17.83
C PHE A 204 5.62 30.74 -16.91
N PHE A 205 5.52 31.03 -15.61
CA PHE A 205 4.76 30.18 -14.68
C PHE A 205 3.25 30.21 -14.97
N ASN A 206 2.70 31.36 -15.38
CA ASN A 206 1.31 31.46 -15.79
C ASN A 206 1.01 30.72 -17.11
N LEU A 207 1.98 30.62 -18.03
CA LEU A 207 1.87 29.74 -19.21
C LEU A 207 1.81 28.26 -18.81
N ILE A 208 2.61 27.83 -17.82
CA ILE A 208 2.54 26.46 -17.27
C ILE A 208 1.18 26.19 -16.63
N LEU A 209 0.65 27.12 -15.81
CA LEU A 209 -0.69 27.00 -15.22
C LEU A 209 -1.79 26.94 -16.28
N THR A 210 -1.73 27.79 -17.30
CA THR A 210 -2.76 27.90 -18.36
C THR A 210 -2.79 26.68 -19.29
N HIS A 211 -1.62 26.12 -19.62
CA HIS A 211 -1.51 25.04 -20.61
C HIS A 211 -1.29 23.66 -20.00
N HIS A 212 -1.00 23.56 -18.70
CA HIS A 212 -0.63 22.33 -17.99
C HIS A 212 0.55 21.57 -18.65
N ILE A 213 1.47 22.31 -19.27
CA ILE A 213 2.69 21.77 -19.89
C ILE A 213 3.85 22.03 -18.93
N TYR A 214 4.35 20.94 -18.32
CA TYR A 214 5.45 21.00 -17.37
C TYR A 214 6.80 20.75 -18.07
N PRO A 215 7.91 21.38 -17.60
CA PRO A 215 9.26 21.02 -18.03
C PRO A 215 9.51 19.53 -17.82
N LYS A 216 10.19 18.89 -18.79
CA LYS A 216 10.72 17.53 -18.65
C LYS A 216 12.12 17.61 -18.05
N GLU A 217 12.46 16.64 -17.21
CA GLU A 217 13.84 16.38 -16.76
C GLU A 217 14.71 15.83 -17.90
#